data_AF-A0AAV9V229-F1
#
_entry.id   AF-A0AAV9V229-F1
#
_cell.length_a   1.000
_cell.length_b   1.000
_cell.length_c   1.000
_cell.angle_alpha   90.00
_cell.angle_beta   90.00
_cell.angle_gamma   90.00
#
_symmetry.space_group_name_H-M   'P 1'
#
loop_
_entity.id
_entity.type
_entity.pdbx_description
1 polymer ?
#
loop_
_entity_poly.entity_id
_entity_poly.type
_entity_poly.pdbx_seq_one_letter_code
_entity_poly.pdbx_strand_id
1 'polypeptide(L)'
;MQFDQYFTNERDRNLKIFQDIYIDTSFTDPDGKWNAVKEELNAAAEGAGVDLVPRERDDEEAVKQYRAVRKKQELLRARERLSVFIHTPVKSPLFITEESSSSDDGSDAPDTPSRLPAKYTSATKKRKFMALHEKPQVPRPNGNRRLDLPTEILFRYSDGESFGYNSDTLVRAGLFRDISQPVPEPLEMNTPEFDKHAANHLNREKIPTPMISTSNSLMWVLRKAALSRRWTSATNPRITIIDPRYLTKTYRASDFIVGLCKREPMIPAAHRYGGHYDILIWAEIPKEAIIRVVDYFELLRAASVPRHIHIHFRMDIVSRIKINSVIYGMKFAVACSEEIEKAVEDFAAIMLGGAVETDLRDKFIMSVGIDWGLEARQENQDVSKYFLPNWTVADAEQLLCLEASAGFMGDDVSSESVLGRVGDAL
;
A
#
# COMPACT_ATOMS: atom_id res chain seq x y z
N MET A 1 20.45 2.07 5.30
CA MET A 1 20.41 2.07 6.78
C MET A 1 20.68 3.46 7.38
N GLN A 2 21.54 4.31 6.78
CA GLN A 2 21.78 5.68 7.27
C GLN A 2 20.63 6.69 7.04
N PHE A 3 19.76 6.47 6.06
CA PHE A 3 18.73 7.45 5.66
C PHE A 3 17.53 7.50 6.62
N ASP A 4 17.02 6.35 7.07
CA ASP A 4 15.90 6.29 8.04
C ASP A 4 16.29 6.85 9.42
N GLN A 5 17.57 6.73 9.77
CA GLN A 5 18.11 7.27 11.01
C GLN A 5 18.18 8.80 10.96
N TYR A 6 18.46 9.40 9.80
CA TYR A 6 18.44 10.85 9.62
C TYR A 6 17.04 11.44 9.85
N PHE A 7 15.99 10.89 9.22
CA PHE A 7 14.62 11.39 9.39
C PHE A 7 14.05 11.16 10.79
N THR A 8 14.42 10.05 11.42
CA THR A 8 14.03 9.79 12.81
C THR A 8 14.69 10.84 13.72
N ASN A 9 15.98 11.10 13.52
CA ASN A 9 16.71 12.11 14.30
C ASN A 9 16.20 13.53 14.04
N GLU A 10 15.85 13.88 12.81
CA GLU A 10 15.31 15.19 12.46
C GLU A 10 13.91 15.42 13.03
N ARG A 11 13.04 14.41 12.93
CA ARG A 11 11.71 14.46 13.55
C ARG A 11 11.80 14.57 15.07
N ASP A 12 12.68 13.79 15.69
CA ASP A 12 12.84 13.80 17.15
C ASP A 12 13.50 15.12 17.62
N ARG A 13 14.41 15.71 16.82
CA ARG A 13 14.95 17.06 17.04
C ARG A 13 13.87 18.13 16.94
N ASN A 14 13.03 18.10 15.91
CA ASN A 14 11.95 19.07 15.73
C ASN A 14 10.88 18.95 16.83
N LEU A 15 10.58 17.73 17.27
CA LEU A 15 9.67 17.50 18.40
C LEU A 15 10.26 18.03 19.71
N LYS A 16 11.57 17.88 19.92
CA LYS A 16 12.26 18.45 21.09
C LYS A 16 12.23 19.98 21.07
N ILE A 17 12.56 20.60 19.93
CA ILE A 17 12.49 22.06 19.76
C ILE A 17 11.06 22.57 20.04
N PHE A 18 10.04 21.86 19.55
CA PHE A 18 8.65 22.22 19.82
C PHE A 18 8.31 22.12 21.31
N GLN A 19 8.77 21.07 22.01
CA GLN A 19 8.57 20.93 23.46
C GLN A 19 9.27 22.05 24.23
N ASP A 20 10.54 22.31 23.88
CA ASP A 20 11.34 23.35 24.50
C ASP A 20 10.69 24.74 24.33
N ILE A 21 10.09 25.03 23.17
CA ILE A 21 9.47 26.33 22.86
C ILE A 21 8.05 26.46 23.44
N TYR A 22 7.20 25.46 23.26
CA TYR A 22 5.75 25.61 23.46
C TYR A 22 5.21 24.92 24.71
N ILE A 23 6.01 24.10 25.39
CA ILE A 23 5.53 23.30 26.53
C ILE A 23 6.33 23.61 27.78
N ASP A 24 7.66 23.63 27.66
CA ASP A 24 8.56 23.77 28.80
C ASP A 24 9.04 25.21 29.01
N THR A 25 8.78 26.12 28.06
CA THR A 25 9.00 27.55 28.22
C THR A 25 7.75 28.21 28.79
N SER A 26 7.89 28.88 29.94
CA SER A 26 6.84 29.76 30.47
C SER A 26 6.56 30.88 29.47
N PHE A 27 5.28 31.11 29.17
CA PHE A 27 4.80 32.15 28.26
C PHE A 27 5.41 33.54 28.52
N THR A 28 5.72 33.82 29.79
CA THR A 28 6.31 35.08 30.23
C THR A 28 7.79 35.28 29.86
N ASP A 29 8.47 34.25 29.33
CA ASP A 29 9.91 34.24 28.97
C ASP A 29 10.77 35.17 29.87
N PRO A 30 10.79 34.92 31.19
CA PRO A 30 11.40 35.84 32.14
C PRO A 30 12.91 36.01 31.93
N ASP A 31 13.55 35.02 31.31
CA ASP A 31 14.98 35.02 30.98
C ASP A 31 15.28 35.71 29.63
N GLY A 32 14.25 36.14 28.88
CA GLY A 32 14.38 36.79 27.58
C GLY A 32 15.04 35.93 26.50
N LYS A 33 14.98 34.60 26.63
CA LYS A 33 15.67 33.66 25.72
C LYS A 33 15.17 33.77 24.29
N TRP A 34 13.95 34.25 24.09
CA TRP A 34 13.27 34.29 22.80
C TRP A 34 13.12 35.69 22.23
N ASN A 35 13.70 36.72 22.86
CA ASN A 35 13.59 38.11 22.40
C ASN A 35 14.08 38.29 20.96
N ALA A 36 15.23 37.69 20.60
CA ALA A 36 15.76 37.77 19.23
C ALA A 36 14.80 37.18 18.19
N VAL A 37 14.14 36.06 18.52
CA VAL A 37 13.16 35.42 17.62
C VAL A 37 11.86 36.22 17.55
N LYS A 38 11.42 36.84 18.66
CA LYS A 38 10.27 37.74 18.69
C LYS A 38 10.50 38.97 17.80
N GLU A 39 11.69 39.56 17.87
CA GLU A 39 12.08 40.69 17.00
C GLU A 39 12.09 40.30 15.52
N GLU A 40 12.67 39.14 15.17
CA GLU A 40 12.67 38.64 13.80
C GLU A 40 11.25 38.38 13.26
N LEU A 41 10.39 37.77 14.06
CA LEU A 41 8.98 37.51 13.70
C LEU A 41 8.19 38.80 13.50
N ASN A 42 8.37 39.80 14.38
CA ASN A 42 7.72 41.09 14.27
C ASN A 42 8.17 41.83 12.99
N ALA A 43 9.48 41.83 12.71
CA ALA A 43 10.00 42.44 11.48
C ALA A 43 9.47 41.75 10.21
N ALA A 44 9.36 40.41 10.22
CA ALA A 44 8.80 39.64 9.11
C ALA A 44 7.30 39.92 8.91
N ALA A 45 6.53 40.02 10.00
CA ALA A 45 5.11 40.32 9.95
C ALA A 45 4.83 41.76 9.47
N GLU A 46 5.62 42.73 9.93
CA GLU A 46 5.57 44.11 9.45
C GLU A 46 5.84 44.18 7.93
N GLY A 47 6.87 43.48 7.46
CA GLY A 47 7.17 43.37 6.03
C GLY A 47 6.06 42.71 5.21
N ALA A 48 5.23 41.87 5.83
CA ALA A 48 4.07 41.23 5.22
C ALA A 48 2.75 42.02 5.40
N GLY A 49 2.76 43.15 6.11
CA GLY A 49 1.56 43.91 6.44
C GLY A 49 0.61 43.18 7.40
N VAL A 50 1.15 42.30 8.23
CA VAL A 50 0.39 41.53 9.24
C VAL A 50 0.65 42.11 10.62
N ASP A 51 -0.41 42.51 11.32
CA ASP A 51 -0.34 42.99 12.69
C ASP A 51 -0.38 41.80 13.67
N LEU A 52 0.70 41.61 14.42
CA LEU A 52 0.80 40.54 15.43
C LEU A 52 0.38 41.08 16.79
N VAL A 53 -0.73 40.55 17.32
CA VAL A 53 -1.20 40.88 18.67
C VAL A 53 -0.65 39.86 19.67
N PRO A 54 0.16 40.28 20.66
CA PRO A 54 0.60 39.39 21.73
C PRO A 54 -0.62 38.89 22.51
N ARG A 55 -0.73 37.58 22.70
CA ARG A 55 -1.76 37.02 23.58
C ARG A 55 -1.32 37.23 25.04
N GLU A 56 -2.27 37.39 25.96
CA GLU A 56 -1.97 37.49 27.40
C GLU A 56 -1.84 36.12 28.08
N ARG A 57 -2.38 35.07 27.46
CA ARG A 57 -2.41 33.70 27.97
C ARG A 57 -2.31 32.69 26.84
N ASP A 58 -1.78 31.51 27.18
CA ASP A 58 -1.80 30.37 26.28
C ASP A 58 -3.23 29.91 25.98
N ASP A 59 -3.40 29.33 24.79
CA ASP A 59 -4.63 28.63 24.45
C ASP A 59 -4.65 27.28 25.19
N GLU A 60 -5.23 27.30 26.39
CA GLU A 60 -5.33 26.12 27.26
C GLU A 60 -5.97 24.93 26.54
N GLU A 61 -6.88 25.19 25.60
CA GLU A 61 -7.56 24.14 24.83
C GLU A 61 -6.58 23.51 23.81
N ALA A 62 -5.75 24.32 23.14
CA ALA A 62 -4.70 23.81 22.26
C ALA A 62 -3.65 22.96 23.02
N VAL A 63 -3.22 23.41 24.21
CA VAL A 63 -2.28 22.67 25.06
C VAL A 63 -2.91 21.34 25.53
N LYS A 64 -4.19 21.36 25.92
CA LYS A 64 -4.96 20.18 26.32
C LYS A 64 -5.12 19.19 25.17
N GLN A 65 -5.44 19.66 23.97
CA GLN A 65 -5.53 18.83 22.76
C GLN A 65 -4.19 18.17 22.44
N TYR A 66 -3.08 18.93 22.48
CA TYR A 66 -1.75 18.37 22.28
C TYR A 66 -1.43 17.27 23.30
N ARG A 67 -1.68 17.51 24.59
CA ARG A 67 -1.47 16.51 25.66
C ARG A 67 -2.30 15.24 25.43
N ALA A 68 -3.55 15.38 24.99
CA ALA A 68 -4.43 14.26 24.67
C ALA A 68 -3.89 13.42 23.49
N VAL A 69 -3.45 14.08 22.41
CA VAL A 69 -2.84 13.42 21.24
C VAL A 69 -1.57 12.68 21.63
N ARG A 70 -0.70 13.30 22.43
CA ARG A 70 0.54 12.68 22.94
C ARG A 70 0.25 11.45 23.79
N LYS A 71 -0.68 11.56 24.75
CA LYS A 71 -1.10 10.43 25.60
C LYS A 71 -1.63 9.26 24.76
N LYS A 72 -2.42 9.54 23.71
CA LYS A 72 -2.92 8.53 22.77
C LYS A 72 -1.78 7.87 21.99
N GLN A 73 -0.79 8.63 21.53
CA GLN A 73 0.39 8.08 20.83
C GLN A 73 1.28 7.23 21.74
N GLU A 74 1.51 7.66 22.98
CA GLU A 74 2.28 6.89 23.97
C GLU A 74 1.59 5.56 24.29
N LEU A 75 0.26 5.55 24.39
CA LEU A 75 -0.53 4.34 24.60
C LEU A 75 -0.44 3.38 23.41
N LEU A 76 -0.47 3.90 22.18
CA LEU A 76 -0.27 3.09 20.97
C LEU A 76 1.15 2.49 20.92
N ARG A 77 2.19 3.27 21.26
CA ARG A 77 3.57 2.77 21.34
C ARG A 77 3.74 1.74 22.44
N ALA A 78 3.11 1.92 23.59
CA ALA A 78 3.12 0.94 24.68
C ALA A 78 2.43 -0.36 24.27
N ARG A 79 1.29 -0.28 23.59
CA ARG A 79 0.59 -1.45 23.03
C ARG A 79 1.43 -2.20 22.01
N GLU A 80 2.13 -1.48 21.14
CA GLU A 80 3.05 -2.07 20.15
C GLU A 80 4.22 -2.78 20.85
N ARG A 81 4.83 -2.16 21.87
CA ARG A 81 5.88 -2.80 22.69
C ARG A 81 5.38 -4.06 23.40
N LEU A 82 4.18 -4.03 23.97
CA LEU A 82 3.58 -5.19 24.64
C LEU A 82 3.22 -6.31 23.66
N SER A 83 2.80 -5.98 22.43
CA SER A 83 2.50 -7.00 21.41
C SER A 83 3.74 -7.83 21.00
N VAL A 84 4.94 -7.26 21.12
CA VAL A 84 6.21 -7.98 20.90
C VAL A 84 6.46 -9.02 22.01
N PHE A 85 6.01 -8.76 23.24
CA PHE A 85 6.16 -9.69 24.37
C PHE A 85 5.10 -10.80 24.40
N ILE A 86 3.92 -10.58 23.85
CA ILE A 86 2.86 -11.61 23.80
C ILE A 86 3.16 -12.67 22.73
N HIS A 87 3.99 -12.37 21.73
CA HIS A 87 4.38 -13.29 20.66
C HIS A 87 5.75 -13.96 20.82
N THR A 88 6.48 -13.69 21.91
CA THR A 88 7.58 -14.56 22.31
C THR A 88 7.00 -15.78 23.03
N PRO A 89 7.23 -17.01 22.52
CA PRO A 89 6.77 -18.22 23.20
C PRO A 89 7.46 -18.28 24.56
N VAL A 90 6.70 -18.06 25.62
CA VAL A 90 7.11 -18.41 26.97
C VAL A 90 7.38 -19.91 26.94
N LYS A 91 8.66 -20.29 27.01
CA LYS A 91 9.00 -21.65 27.39
C LYS A 91 8.43 -21.83 28.80
N SER A 92 7.32 -22.55 28.88
CA SER A 92 6.75 -23.01 30.14
C SER A 92 7.89 -23.62 30.97
N PRO A 93 8.02 -23.28 32.26
CA PRO A 93 8.89 -24.04 33.14
C PRO A 93 8.33 -25.46 33.16
N LEU A 94 9.14 -26.42 32.69
CA LEU A 94 8.88 -27.84 32.87
C LEU A 94 8.78 -28.10 34.37
N PHE A 95 7.56 -28.34 34.84
CA PHE A 95 7.36 -29.03 36.11
C PHE A 95 7.85 -30.45 35.93
N ILE A 96 8.94 -30.78 36.65
CA ILE A 96 9.37 -32.14 36.89
C ILE A 96 8.39 -32.70 37.93
N THR A 97 7.54 -33.63 37.52
CA THR A 97 6.88 -34.56 38.44
C THR A 97 7.55 -35.90 38.29
N GLU A 98 8.28 -36.29 39.35
CA GLU A 98 8.81 -37.63 39.52
C GLU A 98 7.68 -38.62 39.85
N GLU A 99 7.74 -39.74 39.12
CA GLU A 99 7.47 -41.13 39.49
C GLU A 99 6.40 -41.52 40.52
N SER A 100 5.55 -42.48 40.10
CA SER A 100 5.05 -43.68 40.83
C SER A 100 3.70 -44.06 40.20
N SER A 101 3.27 -45.30 39.93
CA SER A 101 3.77 -46.67 39.98
C SER A 101 2.61 -47.57 39.49
N SER A 102 2.89 -48.69 38.80
CA SER A 102 2.04 -49.89 38.57
C SER A 102 0.73 -49.70 37.78
N SER A 103 0.19 -50.60 36.95
CA SER A 103 0.41 -52.00 36.54
C SER A 103 -0.39 -52.17 35.23
N ASP A 104 0.17 -52.81 34.19
CA ASP A 104 -0.26 -54.13 33.68
C ASP A 104 -1.76 -54.25 33.32
N ASP A 105 -2.10 -54.21 32.01
CA ASP A 105 -2.79 -55.32 31.31
C ASP A 105 -2.88 -55.03 29.80
N GLY A 106 -2.76 -56.08 28.98
CA GLY A 106 -2.53 -56.02 27.54
C GLY A 106 -3.78 -55.85 26.67
N SER A 107 -3.57 -55.36 25.45
CA SER A 107 -4.37 -55.78 24.28
C SER A 107 -3.66 -55.41 22.98
N ASP A 108 -3.70 -56.38 22.06
CA ASP A 108 -3.08 -56.39 20.73
C ASP A 108 -3.69 -55.35 19.77
N ALA A 109 -2.84 -54.57 19.09
CA ALA A 109 -3.15 -53.86 17.85
C ALA A 109 -1.85 -53.52 17.07
N PRO A 110 -1.92 -53.38 15.72
CA PRO A 110 -0.84 -53.82 14.84
C PRO A 110 0.28 -52.81 14.57
N ASP A 111 1.41 -53.39 14.15
CA ASP A 111 2.70 -52.80 13.79
C ASP A 111 2.66 -51.43 13.09
N THR A 112 3.12 -50.41 13.81
CA THR A 112 3.65 -49.17 13.21
C THR A 112 5.18 -49.22 13.31
N PRO A 113 5.96 -49.14 12.22
CA PRO A 113 7.41 -49.24 12.30
C PRO A 113 8.02 -47.92 12.78
N SER A 114 7.99 -47.66 14.09
CA SER A 114 8.71 -46.57 14.74
C SER A 114 10.07 -47.05 15.27
N ARG A 115 10.89 -47.66 14.41
CA ARG A 115 12.31 -47.85 14.73
C ARG A 115 13.05 -46.53 14.53
N LEU A 116 13.13 -45.74 15.59
CA LEU A 116 14.20 -44.74 15.73
C LEU A 116 15.53 -45.50 15.90
N PRO A 117 16.51 -45.33 15.01
CA PRO A 117 17.80 -45.97 15.18
C PRO A 117 18.55 -45.33 16.35
N ALA A 118 18.98 -46.19 17.27
CA ALA A 118 19.83 -45.86 18.39
C ALA A 118 21.18 -45.27 17.92
N LYS A 119 21.63 -44.27 18.67
CA LYS A 119 23.01 -43.74 18.72
C LYS A 119 23.53 -43.11 17.42
N TYR A 120 23.05 -41.90 17.13
CA TYR A 120 23.81 -40.94 16.33
C TYR A 120 25.01 -40.42 17.13
N THR A 121 26.19 -40.89 16.76
CA THR A 121 27.48 -40.42 17.28
C THR A 121 27.69 -38.93 17.00
N SER A 122 28.31 -38.24 17.96
CA SER A 122 28.57 -36.79 18.02
C SER A 122 29.39 -36.19 16.87
N ALA A 123 29.94 -37.00 15.96
CA ALA A 123 30.68 -36.54 14.79
C ALA A 123 29.78 -35.90 13.71
N THR A 124 28.52 -36.32 13.59
CA THR A 124 27.61 -35.84 12.53
C THR A 124 27.00 -34.46 12.83
N LYS A 125 27.00 -34.02 14.10
CA LYS A 125 26.61 -32.66 14.48
C LYS A 125 27.58 -31.61 13.94
N LYS A 126 28.89 -31.90 13.90
CA LYS A 126 29.89 -30.94 13.38
C LYS A 126 29.76 -30.73 11.87
N ARG A 127 29.38 -31.76 11.11
CA ARG A 127 29.19 -31.64 9.64
C ARG A 127 27.90 -30.88 9.28
N LYS A 128 26.80 -31.07 10.04
CA LYS A 128 25.56 -30.28 9.83
C LYS A 128 25.66 -28.84 10.35
N PHE A 129 26.43 -28.57 11.41
CA PHE A 129 26.63 -27.20 11.88
C PHE A 129 27.53 -26.39 10.93
N MET A 130 28.48 -27.03 10.22
CA MET A 130 29.27 -26.34 9.19
C MET A 130 28.51 -26.14 7.87
N ALA A 131 27.59 -27.05 7.50
CA ALA A 131 26.69 -26.86 6.36
C ALA A 131 25.63 -25.75 6.58
N LEU A 132 25.34 -25.38 7.83
CA LEU A 132 24.48 -24.22 8.18
C LEU A 132 25.23 -22.87 8.18
N HIS A 133 26.57 -22.91 8.09
CA HIS A 133 27.41 -21.70 8.00
C HIS A 133 27.99 -21.46 6.61
N GLU A 134 27.83 -22.40 5.68
CA GLU A 134 27.87 -22.09 4.26
C GLU A 134 26.64 -21.25 3.97
N LYS A 135 26.78 -19.93 4.09
CA LYS A 135 25.81 -19.00 3.51
C LYS A 135 25.65 -19.46 2.07
N PRO A 136 24.45 -19.89 1.64
CA PRO A 136 24.20 -20.03 0.21
C PRO A 136 24.71 -18.74 -0.40
N GLN A 137 25.55 -18.81 -1.44
CA GLN A 137 25.79 -17.64 -2.25
C GLN A 137 24.46 -17.35 -2.96
N VAL A 138 23.53 -16.77 -2.22
CA VAL A 138 22.34 -16.15 -2.77
C VAL A 138 22.91 -15.16 -3.77
N PRO A 139 22.61 -15.29 -5.08
CA PRO A 139 23.00 -14.30 -6.05
C PRO A 139 22.49 -12.98 -5.49
N ARG A 140 23.41 -12.13 -5.01
CA ARG A 140 23.01 -10.79 -4.57
C ARG A 140 22.40 -10.19 -5.82
N PRO A 141 21.11 -9.82 -5.82
CA PRO A 141 20.53 -9.15 -6.96
C PRO A 141 21.41 -7.91 -7.16
N ASN A 142 22.11 -7.82 -8.28
CA ASN A 142 22.91 -6.66 -8.61
C ASN A 142 22.01 -5.44 -8.38
N GLY A 143 22.40 -4.59 -7.42
CA GLY A 143 21.66 -3.39 -7.09
C GLY A 143 21.44 -2.61 -8.36
N ASN A 144 20.17 -2.30 -8.66
CA ASN A 144 19.65 -1.56 -9.82
C ASN A 144 18.98 -2.36 -10.95
N ARG A 145 18.66 -3.65 -10.81
CA ARG A 145 17.67 -4.26 -11.71
C ARG A 145 16.27 -3.70 -11.40
N ARG A 146 15.95 -2.56 -12.02
CA ARG A 146 14.56 -2.10 -12.20
C ARG A 146 13.81 -3.23 -12.90
N LEU A 147 12.62 -3.58 -12.41
CA LEU A 147 11.77 -4.57 -13.08
C LEU A 147 11.27 -3.93 -14.38
N ASP A 148 11.76 -4.43 -15.51
CA ASP A 148 11.25 -4.07 -16.82
C ASP A 148 9.98 -4.89 -17.08
N LEU A 149 8.84 -4.32 -16.73
CA LEU A 149 7.55 -5.00 -16.87
C LEU A 149 7.06 -4.94 -18.32
N PRO A 150 6.60 -6.07 -18.90
CA PRO A 150 6.04 -6.09 -20.25
C PRO A 150 4.89 -5.11 -20.41
N THR A 151 4.74 -4.53 -21.60
CA THR A 151 3.61 -3.63 -21.94
C THR A 151 2.64 -4.29 -22.91
N GLU A 152 2.58 -5.62 -22.89
CA GLU A 152 1.67 -6.40 -23.74
C GLU A 152 0.28 -6.53 -23.12
N ILE A 153 0.15 -6.24 -21.83
CA ILE A 153 -1.11 -6.08 -21.12
C ILE A 153 -0.99 -4.83 -20.24
N LEU A 154 -2.03 -4.00 -20.25
CA LEU A 154 -2.13 -2.84 -19.38
C LEU A 154 -3.33 -2.98 -18.44
N PHE A 155 -3.21 -2.32 -17.30
CA PHE A 155 -4.19 -2.33 -16.23
C PHE A 155 -4.57 -0.89 -15.89
N ARG A 156 -5.85 -0.65 -15.67
CA ARG A 156 -6.34 0.66 -15.24
C ARG A 156 -7.22 0.52 -14.03
N TYR A 157 -6.91 1.30 -13.01
CA TYR A 157 -7.83 1.56 -11.90
C TYR A 157 -8.80 2.69 -12.29
N SER A 158 -10.08 2.55 -11.96
CA SER A 158 -11.06 3.63 -12.01
C SER A 158 -12.12 3.50 -10.91
N ASP A 159 -12.78 4.60 -10.56
CA ASP A 159 -13.87 4.72 -9.60
C ASP A 159 -14.80 5.90 -9.99
N GLY A 160 -15.81 6.18 -9.16
CA GLY A 160 -16.73 7.30 -9.37
C GLY A 160 -16.07 8.69 -9.42
N GLU A 161 -14.85 8.84 -8.91
CA GLU A 161 -14.07 10.10 -8.93
C GLU A 161 -13.11 10.19 -10.11
N SER A 162 -12.97 9.11 -10.88
CA SER A 162 -12.07 9.07 -12.02
C SER A 162 -12.59 9.94 -13.16
N PHE A 163 -11.79 10.92 -13.58
CA PHE A 163 -12.14 11.82 -14.68
C PHE A 163 -12.39 11.07 -15.99
N GLY A 164 -13.29 11.63 -16.81
CA GLY A 164 -13.63 11.12 -18.13
C GLY A 164 -14.89 10.28 -18.15
N TYR A 165 -14.97 9.41 -19.15
CA TYR A 165 -16.03 8.40 -19.29
C TYR A 165 -15.39 7.03 -19.11
N ASN A 166 -15.92 6.21 -18.19
CA ASN A 166 -15.38 4.88 -17.91
C ASN A 166 -16.55 3.88 -18.01
N SER A 167 -16.50 3.00 -19.01
CA SER A 167 -17.45 1.91 -19.21
C SER A 167 -16.70 0.61 -19.54
N ASP A 168 -17.45 -0.48 -19.66
CA ASP A 168 -16.95 -1.78 -20.13
C ASP A 168 -16.67 -1.80 -21.64
N THR A 169 -17.25 -0.88 -22.41
CA THR A 169 -17.07 -0.81 -23.86
C THR A 169 -16.22 0.36 -24.34
N LEU A 170 -15.91 1.32 -23.47
CA LEU A 170 -15.21 2.55 -23.85
C LEU A 170 -14.65 3.26 -22.62
N VAL A 171 -13.41 3.72 -22.72
CA VAL A 171 -12.85 4.71 -21.79
C VAL A 171 -12.44 5.96 -22.56
N ARG A 172 -12.91 7.14 -22.13
CA ARG A 172 -12.48 8.45 -22.67
C ARG A 172 -11.77 9.27 -21.62
N ALA A 173 -10.73 9.97 -22.04
CA ALA A 173 -10.02 10.95 -21.23
C ALA A 173 -10.94 12.09 -20.79
N GLY A 174 -10.58 12.75 -19.68
CA GLY A 174 -11.38 13.85 -19.11
C GLY A 174 -11.67 14.97 -20.10
N LEU A 175 -10.71 15.32 -20.95
CA LEU A 175 -10.86 16.40 -21.93
C LEU A 175 -11.89 16.08 -23.03
N PHE A 176 -12.13 14.80 -23.30
CA PHE A 176 -13.05 14.32 -24.33
C PHE A 176 -14.18 13.49 -23.74
N ARG A 177 -14.70 13.93 -22.58
CA ARG A 177 -15.74 13.20 -21.84
C ARG A 177 -17.03 13.02 -22.64
N ASP A 178 -17.36 13.98 -23.50
CA ASP A 178 -18.45 13.85 -24.46
C ASP A 178 -18.03 12.87 -25.56
N ILE A 179 -18.67 11.70 -25.58
CA ILE A 179 -18.39 10.63 -26.55
C ILE A 179 -18.67 11.03 -28.00
N SER A 180 -19.48 12.08 -28.22
CA SER A 180 -19.76 12.61 -29.57
C SER A 180 -18.63 13.47 -30.12
N GLN A 181 -17.74 13.96 -29.26
CA GLN A 181 -16.61 14.79 -29.67
C GLN A 181 -15.55 13.94 -30.39
N PRO A 182 -15.06 14.37 -31.58
CA PRO A 182 -13.98 13.66 -32.25
C PRO A 182 -12.69 13.67 -31.41
N VAL A 183 -11.95 12.56 -31.46
CA VAL A 183 -10.62 12.47 -30.87
C VAL A 183 -9.61 13.13 -31.81
N PRO A 184 -8.84 14.13 -31.36
CA PRO A 184 -7.76 14.69 -32.16
C PRO A 184 -6.56 13.73 -32.24
N GLU A 185 -5.72 13.92 -33.25
CA GLU A 185 -4.46 13.19 -33.39
C GLU A 185 -3.58 13.32 -32.12
N PRO A 186 -2.87 12.24 -31.72
CA PRO A 186 -1.98 12.29 -30.59
C PRO A 186 -0.88 13.34 -30.73
N LEU A 187 -0.60 14.07 -29.66
CA LEU A 187 0.50 15.04 -29.65
C LEU A 187 1.85 14.33 -29.60
N GLU A 188 2.85 14.92 -30.25
CA GLU A 188 4.22 14.45 -30.08
C GLU A 188 4.77 14.79 -28.70
N MET A 189 5.60 13.90 -28.18
CA MET A 189 6.17 14.02 -26.83
C MET A 189 7.16 15.19 -26.77
N ASN A 190 7.18 15.92 -25.65
CA ASN A 190 8.00 17.11 -25.41
C ASN A 190 7.63 18.36 -26.25
N THR A 191 6.45 18.40 -26.87
CA THR A 191 5.89 19.67 -27.35
C THR A 191 5.33 20.48 -26.17
N PRO A 192 5.28 21.83 -26.26
CA PRO A 192 4.72 22.67 -25.19
C PRO A 192 3.29 22.25 -24.79
N GLU A 193 2.44 21.89 -25.76
CA GLU A 193 1.07 21.46 -25.53
C GLU A 193 1.01 20.10 -24.83
N PHE A 194 1.85 19.15 -25.25
CA PHE A 194 1.96 17.84 -24.59
C PHE A 194 2.43 18.02 -23.15
N ASP A 195 3.47 18.81 -22.93
CA ASP A 195 4.07 19.01 -21.62
C ASP A 195 3.08 19.63 -20.64
N LYS A 196 2.33 20.65 -21.06
CA LYS A 196 1.25 21.24 -20.25
C LYS A 196 0.21 20.20 -19.85
N HIS A 197 -0.24 19.36 -20.78
CA HIS A 197 -1.20 18.30 -20.48
C HIS A 197 -0.61 17.23 -19.57
N ALA A 198 0.63 16.81 -19.80
CA ALA A 198 1.34 15.82 -18.98
C ALA A 198 1.57 16.33 -17.56
N ALA A 199 1.99 17.58 -17.40
CA ALA A 199 2.22 18.21 -16.10
C ALA A 199 0.93 18.27 -15.30
N ASN A 200 -0.16 18.79 -15.88
CA ASN A 200 -1.46 18.84 -15.21
C ASN A 200 -1.94 17.44 -14.80
N HIS A 201 -1.75 16.44 -15.66
CA HIS A 201 -2.12 15.05 -15.38
C HIS A 201 -1.32 14.46 -14.22
N LEU A 202 0.01 14.59 -14.24
CA LEU A 202 0.91 13.98 -13.27
C LEU A 202 0.97 14.75 -11.93
N ASN A 203 0.72 16.06 -11.95
CA ASN A 203 0.50 16.87 -10.73
C ASN A 203 -0.82 16.53 -10.03
N ARG A 204 -1.70 15.76 -10.68
CA ARG A 204 -3.05 15.41 -10.19
C ARG A 204 -3.93 16.63 -9.99
N GLU A 205 -3.75 17.64 -10.85
CA GLU A 205 -4.64 18.78 -10.87
C GLU A 205 -6.03 18.33 -11.32
N LYS A 206 -7.08 18.95 -10.79
CA LYS A 206 -8.48 18.67 -11.18
C LYS A 206 -8.83 19.32 -12.52
N ILE A 207 -7.92 19.22 -13.49
CA ILE A 207 -8.05 19.78 -14.83
C ILE A 207 -8.22 18.63 -15.82
N PRO A 208 -9.26 18.64 -16.67
CA PRO A 208 -9.41 17.66 -17.74
C PRO A 208 -8.18 17.63 -18.66
N THR A 209 -7.63 16.44 -18.90
CA THR A 209 -6.48 16.22 -19.79
C THR A 209 -6.85 15.18 -20.86
N PRO A 210 -6.14 15.16 -22.01
CA PRO A 210 -6.33 14.16 -23.06
C PRO A 210 -5.68 12.81 -22.71
N MET A 211 -5.22 12.61 -21.48
CA MET A 211 -4.45 11.42 -21.08
C MET A 211 -5.26 10.51 -20.17
N ILE A 212 -5.14 9.21 -20.40
CA ILE A 212 -5.74 8.16 -19.59
C ILE A 212 -4.59 7.43 -18.88
N SER A 213 -4.55 7.53 -17.54
CA SER A 213 -3.60 6.77 -16.72
C SER A 213 -3.87 5.27 -16.78
N THR A 214 -2.85 4.49 -17.13
CA THR A 214 -2.82 3.03 -17.05
C THR A 214 -1.47 2.57 -16.50
N SER A 215 -1.32 1.27 -16.28
CA SER A 215 -0.11 0.68 -15.74
C SER A 215 0.19 -0.70 -16.31
N ASN A 216 1.46 -1.05 -16.44
CA ASN A 216 1.91 -2.42 -16.70
C ASN A 216 2.09 -3.26 -15.41
N SER A 217 1.79 -2.70 -14.23
CA SER A 217 1.82 -3.41 -12.95
C SER A 217 0.40 -3.57 -12.40
N LEU A 218 -0.10 -4.81 -12.39
CA LEU A 218 -1.37 -5.13 -11.75
C LEU A 218 -1.28 -4.92 -10.23
N MET A 219 -0.12 -5.19 -9.62
CA MET A 219 0.11 -4.97 -8.20
C MET A 219 -0.06 -3.49 -7.84
N TRP A 220 0.47 -2.60 -8.67
CA TRP A 220 0.30 -1.16 -8.52
C TRP A 220 -1.17 -0.75 -8.64
N VAL A 221 -1.89 -1.28 -9.63
CA VAL A 221 -3.32 -0.99 -9.84
C VAL A 221 -4.19 -1.48 -8.69
N LEU A 222 -3.96 -2.70 -8.20
CA LEU A 222 -4.65 -3.21 -7.01
C LEU A 222 -4.34 -2.36 -5.77
N ARG A 223 -3.09 -1.91 -5.62
CA ARG A 223 -2.70 -1.02 -4.52
C ARG A 223 -3.46 0.31 -4.58
N LYS A 224 -3.64 0.87 -5.78
CA LYS A 224 -4.41 2.10 -6.00
C LYS A 224 -5.88 1.89 -5.64
N ALA A 225 -6.46 0.75 -6.04
CA ALA A 225 -7.83 0.37 -5.67
C ALA A 225 -8.00 0.15 -4.15
N ALA A 226 -7.02 -0.45 -3.48
CA ALA A 226 -7.04 -0.55 -2.04
C ALA A 226 -6.98 0.82 -1.36
N LEU A 227 -6.13 1.73 -1.85
CA LEU A 227 -5.96 3.07 -1.28
C LEU A 227 -7.16 3.99 -1.49
N SER A 228 -7.93 3.80 -2.57
CA SER A 228 -9.07 4.65 -2.86
C SER A 228 -10.18 4.51 -1.82
N ARG A 229 -10.28 3.33 -1.17
CA ARG A 229 -11.20 3.06 -0.05
C ARG A 229 -11.02 3.98 1.16
N ARG A 230 -9.98 4.82 1.19
CA ARG A 230 -9.82 5.91 2.16
C ARG A 230 -10.78 7.07 1.94
N TRP A 231 -11.29 7.21 0.72
CA TRP A 231 -12.11 8.32 0.29
C TRP A 231 -13.55 7.84 0.19
N THR A 232 -14.46 8.49 0.92
CA THR A 232 -15.88 8.14 0.93
C THR A 232 -16.55 8.36 -0.43
N SER A 233 -15.98 9.24 -1.26
CA SER A 233 -16.45 9.50 -2.63
C SER A 233 -16.00 8.46 -3.66
N ALA A 234 -14.98 7.64 -3.36
CA ALA A 234 -14.49 6.60 -4.26
C ALA A 234 -15.45 5.40 -4.26
N THR A 235 -16.51 5.52 -5.05
CA THR A 235 -17.53 4.49 -5.23
C THR A 235 -17.16 3.56 -6.38
N ASN A 236 -17.55 2.28 -6.27
CA ASN A 236 -17.43 1.27 -7.33
C ASN A 236 -16.02 1.16 -7.96
N PRO A 237 -14.97 0.88 -7.17
CA PRO A 237 -13.62 0.68 -7.70
C PRO A 237 -13.59 -0.48 -8.71
N ARG A 238 -13.05 -0.21 -9.89
CA ARG A 238 -12.96 -1.16 -11.02
C ARG A 238 -11.54 -1.25 -11.55
N ILE A 239 -11.23 -2.42 -12.09
CA ILE A 239 -9.97 -2.70 -12.78
C ILE A 239 -10.26 -3.09 -14.21
N THR A 240 -9.77 -2.31 -15.16
CA THR A 240 -9.85 -2.60 -16.59
C THR A 240 -8.55 -3.25 -17.04
N ILE A 241 -8.65 -4.39 -17.72
CA ILE A 241 -7.54 -5.08 -18.38
C ILE A 241 -7.60 -4.71 -19.87
N ILE A 242 -6.46 -4.29 -20.41
CA ILE A 242 -6.37 -3.62 -21.71
C ILE A 242 -5.33 -4.34 -22.58
N ASP A 243 -5.71 -4.63 -23.81
CA ASP A 243 -4.85 -5.07 -24.90
C ASP A 243 -4.29 -3.85 -25.65
N PRO A 244 -2.98 -3.58 -25.54
CA PRO A 244 -2.37 -2.38 -26.13
C PRO A 244 -2.31 -2.40 -27.65
N ARG A 245 -2.50 -3.55 -28.30
CA ARG A 245 -2.45 -3.69 -29.76
C ARG A 245 -3.50 -2.85 -30.49
N TYR A 246 -4.59 -2.51 -29.82
CA TYR A 246 -5.70 -1.72 -30.35
C TYR A 246 -5.63 -0.23 -29.96
N LEU A 247 -4.56 0.21 -29.29
CA LEU A 247 -4.41 1.58 -28.85
C LEU A 247 -3.72 2.43 -29.93
N THR A 248 -4.21 3.65 -30.13
CA THR A 248 -3.63 4.58 -31.11
C THR A 248 -2.24 5.07 -30.70
N LYS A 249 -2.08 5.48 -29.43
CA LYS A 249 -0.81 6.01 -28.93
C LYS A 249 -0.70 5.84 -27.42
N THR A 250 0.47 5.40 -26.98
CA THR A 250 0.87 5.28 -25.58
C THR A 250 2.14 6.07 -25.31
N TYR A 251 2.26 6.64 -24.12
CA TYR A 251 3.47 7.32 -23.64
C TYR A 251 3.87 6.73 -22.30
N ARG A 252 5.10 6.23 -22.19
CA ARG A 252 5.61 5.77 -20.90
C ARG A 252 6.10 6.98 -20.11
N ALA A 253 5.57 7.16 -18.89
CA ALA A 253 5.89 8.34 -18.08
C ALA A 253 7.40 8.47 -17.81
N SER A 254 8.10 7.35 -17.66
CA SER A 254 9.56 7.34 -17.46
C SER A 254 10.36 7.99 -18.58
N ASP A 255 9.82 8.05 -19.80
CA ASP A 255 10.55 8.51 -20.98
C ASP A 255 10.65 10.03 -21.03
N PHE A 256 9.69 10.73 -20.43
CA PHE A 256 9.63 12.19 -20.47
C PHE A 256 9.66 12.85 -19.09
N ILE A 257 9.38 12.16 -17.97
CA ILE A 257 9.21 12.80 -16.65
C ILE A 257 10.40 13.64 -16.21
N VAL A 258 11.63 13.18 -16.45
CA VAL A 258 12.86 13.92 -16.08
C VAL A 258 12.99 15.21 -16.89
N GLY A 259 12.62 15.19 -18.17
CA GLY A 259 12.59 16.37 -19.02
C GLY A 259 11.46 17.31 -18.64
N LEU A 260 10.27 16.76 -18.40
CA LEU A 260 9.08 17.48 -18.00
C LEU A 260 9.30 18.29 -16.72
N CYS A 261 9.90 17.69 -15.68
CA CYS A 261 10.25 18.39 -14.43
C CYS A 261 11.21 19.59 -14.61
N LYS A 262 11.88 19.72 -15.76
CA LYS A 262 12.74 20.87 -16.08
C LYS A 262 12.00 21.95 -16.86
N ARG A 263 10.92 21.59 -17.55
CA ARG A 263 10.20 22.47 -18.48
C ARG A 263 8.89 23.00 -17.89
N GLU A 264 8.28 22.24 -16.98
CA GLU A 264 6.99 22.56 -16.36
C GLU A 264 7.11 22.65 -14.83
N PRO A 265 6.27 23.47 -14.17
CA PRO A 265 6.16 23.48 -12.72
C PRO A 265 5.52 22.18 -12.22
N MET A 266 6.28 21.42 -11.43
CA MET A 266 5.85 20.11 -10.93
C MET A 266 5.76 20.12 -9.40
N ILE A 267 4.82 19.33 -8.85
CA ILE A 267 4.74 19.13 -7.39
C ILE A 267 6.05 18.49 -6.86
N PRO A 268 6.49 18.77 -5.62
CA PRO A 268 7.74 18.21 -5.10
C PRO A 268 7.82 16.67 -5.15
N ALA A 269 6.67 15.99 -5.04
CA ALA A 269 6.59 14.54 -5.18
C ALA A 269 6.92 14.04 -6.59
N ALA A 270 6.60 14.82 -7.64
CA ALA A 270 6.84 14.45 -9.02
C ALA A 270 8.35 14.44 -9.37
N HIS A 271 9.17 15.28 -8.74
CA HIS A 271 10.64 15.23 -8.90
C HIS A 271 11.27 13.92 -8.40
N ARG A 272 10.56 13.16 -7.56
CA ARG A 272 10.98 11.84 -7.06
C ARG A 272 10.27 10.69 -7.78
N TYR A 273 9.32 11.02 -8.66
CA TYR A 273 8.49 10.05 -9.35
C TYR A 273 9.21 9.60 -10.62
N GLY A 274 9.53 8.30 -10.68
CA GLY A 274 10.28 7.72 -11.79
C GLY A 274 9.41 7.29 -12.98
N GLY A 275 8.08 7.38 -12.89
CA GLY A 275 7.16 7.01 -13.97
C GLY A 275 7.22 5.56 -14.45
N HIS A 276 7.82 4.66 -13.68
CA HIS A 276 8.19 3.32 -14.15
C HIS A 276 7.00 2.41 -14.52
N TYR A 277 5.89 2.58 -13.81
CA TYR A 277 4.70 1.77 -14.01
C TYR A 277 3.57 2.51 -14.69
N ASP A 278 3.72 3.80 -14.98
CA ASP A 278 2.62 4.59 -15.51
C ASP A 278 2.77 4.77 -17.03
N ILE A 279 1.72 4.35 -17.73
CA ILE A 279 1.61 4.41 -19.18
C ILE A 279 0.38 5.24 -19.48
N LEU A 280 0.58 6.37 -20.16
CA LEU A 280 -0.47 7.29 -20.53
C LEU A 280 -0.98 6.93 -21.91
N ILE A 281 -2.29 6.73 -22.03
CA ILE A 281 -2.96 6.49 -23.32
C ILE A 281 -3.57 7.80 -23.79
N TRP A 282 -3.44 8.10 -25.09
CA TRP A 282 -4.06 9.28 -25.68
C TRP A 282 -5.56 9.07 -25.89
N ALA A 283 -6.35 9.98 -25.32
CA ALA A 283 -7.77 10.26 -25.56
C ALA A 283 -8.79 9.15 -25.30
N GLU A 284 -8.57 7.92 -25.77
CA GLU A 284 -9.55 6.85 -25.79
C GLU A 284 -8.91 5.46 -25.62
N ILE A 285 -9.62 4.57 -24.93
CA ILE A 285 -9.42 3.12 -24.98
C ILE A 285 -10.69 2.54 -25.62
N PRO A 286 -10.62 2.05 -26.87
CA PRO A 286 -11.77 1.53 -27.58
C PRO A 286 -12.19 0.16 -27.04
N LYS A 287 -13.38 -0.31 -27.41
CA LYS A 287 -13.94 -1.59 -26.94
C LYS A 287 -13.01 -2.76 -27.22
N GLU A 288 -12.41 -2.77 -28.40
CA GLU A 288 -11.52 -3.83 -28.90
C GLU A 288 -10.26 -3.95 -28.03
N ALA A 289 -9.82 -2.84 -27.42
CA ALA A 289 -8.72 -2.83 -26.48
C ALA A 289 -9.13 -3.32 -25.08
N ILE A 290 -10.42 -3.34 -24.72
CA ILE A 290 -10.88 -3.72 -23.38
C ILE A 290 -11.08 -5.24 -23.34
N ILE A 291 -10.16 -5.95 -22.68
CA ILE A 291 -10.26 -7.40 -22.49
C ILE A 291 -11.37 -7.70 -21.48
N ARG A 292 -11.33 -7.02 -20.32
CA ARG A 292 -12.32 -7.19 -19.24
C ARG A 292 -12.30 -6.03 -18.27
N VAL A 293 -13.45 -5.74 -17.67
CA VAL A 293 -13.58 -4.89 -16.48
C VAL A 293 -14.01 -5.74 -15.31
N VAL A 294 -13.28 -5.65 -14.20
CA VAL A 294 -13.51 -6.43 -12.98
C VAL A 294 -13.86 -5.47 -11.84
N ASP A 295 -14.95 -5.74 -11.12
CA ASP A 295 -15.24 -5.05 -9.87
C ASP A 295 -14.19 -5.44 -8.81
N TYR A 296 -13.60 -4.46 -8.15
CA TYR A 296 -12.51 -4.70 -7.23
C TYR A 296 -12.94 -5.50 -6.00
N PHE A 297 -14.16 -5.33 -5.50
CA PHE A 297 -14.64 -6.10 -4.35
C PHE A 297 -14.97 -7.54 -4.71
N GLU A 298 -15.53 -7.76 -5.91
CA GLU A 298 -15.70 -9.10 -6.46
C GLU A 298 -14.34 -9.80 -6.63
N LEU A 299 -13.34 -9.10 -7.16
CA LEU A 299 -11.98 -9.62 -7.25
C LEU A 299 -11.42 -10.00 -5.88
N LEU A 300 -11.54 -9.13 -4.88
CA LEU A 300 -11.03 -9.43 -3.54
C LEU A 300 -11.71 -10.68 -2.96
N ARG A 301 -13.03 -10.84 -3.11
CA ARG A 301 -13.74 -12.05 -2.68
C ARG A 301 -13.23 -13.30 -3.41
N ALA A 302 -13.15 -13.22 -4.74
CA ALA A 302 -12.74 -14.34 -5.58
C ALA A 302 -11.28 -14.76 -5.36
N ALA A 303 -10.37 -13.82 -5.11
CA ALA A 303 -8.94 -14.08 -4.96
C ALA A 303 -8.49 -14.32 -3.51
N SER A 304 -9.26 -13.87 -2.52
CA SER A 304 -8.89 -14.05 -1.10
C SER A 304 -9.39 -15.36 -0.49
N VAL A 305 -10.40 -16.00 -1.09
CA VAL A 305 -10.94 -17.28 -0.57
C VAL A 305 -10.06 -18.48 -0.95
N PRO A 306 -9.62 -18.65 -2.21
CA PRO A 306 -8.73 -19.74 -2.56
C PRO A 306 -7.36 -19.54 -1.93
N ARG A 307 -7.01 -20.41 -0.97
CA ARG A 307 -5.79 -20.30 -0.16
C ARG A 307 -4.53 -20.11 -1.01
N HIS A 308 -4.38 -20.89 -2.08
CA HIS A 308 -3.20 -20.84 -2.94
C HIS A 308 -3.07 -19.47 -3.62
N ILE A 309 -4.16 -18.90 -4.17
CA ILE A 309 -4.14 -17.53 -4.71
C ILE A 309 -3.79 -16.53 -3.63
N HIS A 310 -4.49 -16.57 -2.49
CA HIS A 310 -4.30 -15.64 -1.39
C HIS A 310 -2.83 -15.56 -0.94
N ILE A 311 -2.19 -16.72 -0.75
CA ILE A 311 -0.81 -16.83 -0.26
C ILE A 311 0.19 -16.35 -1.30
N HIS A 312 0.05 -16.78 -2.56
CA HIS A 312 1.01 -16.46 -3.61
C HIS A 312 0.94 -14.99 -4.03
N PHE A 313 -0.28 -14.44 -4.13
CA PHE A 313 -0.51 -13.05 -4.48
C PHE A 313 -0.47 -12.09 -3.29
N ARG A 314 -0.40 -12.63 -2.05
CA ARG A 314 -0.41 -11.84 -0.80
C ARG A 314 -1.58 -10.88 -0.77
N MET A 315 -2.78 -11.42 -1.00
CA MET A 315 -4.00 -10.64 -1.00
C MET A 315 -4.20 -9.97 0.37
N ASP A 316 -3.69 -10.54 1.45
CA ASP A 316 -3.61 -9.92 2.78
C ASP A 316 -2.80 -8.62 2.82
N ILE A 317 -1.81 -8.42 1.94
CA ILE A 317 -1.02 -7.19 1.85
C ILE A 317 -1.63 -6.24 0.83
N VAL A 318 -1.89 -6.75 -0.38
CA VAL A 318 -2.29 -5.93 -1.53
C VAL A 318 -3.62 -5.19 -1.27
N SER A 319 -4.52 -5.82 -0.52
CA SER A 319 -5.85 -5.29 -0.18
C SER A 319 -5.88 -4.27 0.96
N ARG A 320 -4.83 -4.16 1.79
CA ARG A 320 -4.84 -3.32 3.01
C ARG A 320 -4.79 -1.85 2.68
N ILE A 321 -5.62 -1.03 3.32
CA ILE A 321 -5.54 0.44 3.16
C ILE A 321 -4.21 0.99 3.72
N LYS A 322 -3.80 0.57 4.91
CA LYS A 322 -2.55 1.00 5.57
C LYS A 322 -1.55 -0.15 5.60
N ILE A 323 -0.32 0.13 5.17
CA ILE A 323 0.79 -0.81 5.35
C ILE A 323 1.93 -0.04 6.01
N ASN A 324 2.07 -0.22 7.32
CA ASN A 324 3.26 0.21 8.02
C ASN A 324 4.38 -0.76 7.57
N SER A 325 5.29 -0.31 6.70
CA SER A 325 6.44 -1.07 6.18
C SER A 325 6.15 -2.36 5.37
N VAL A 326 5.75 -2.23 4.10
CA VAL A 326 5.47 -3.35 3.16
C VAL A 326 6.71 -4.17 2.81
N ILE A 327 7.90 -3.54 2.80
CA ILE A 327 9.10 -4.11 2.18
C ILE A 327 9.54 -5.42 2.85
N TYR A 328 9.20 -5.62 4.13
CA TYR A 328 9.50 -6.85 4.84
C TYR A 328 8.44 -7.94 4.57
N GLY A 329 7.15 -7.61 4.45
CA GLY A 329 6.09 -8.62 4.32
C GLY A 329 6.17 -9.47 3.04
N MET A 330 6.40 -8.85 1.87
CA MET A 330 6.40 -9.57 0.58
C MET A 330 7.60 -10.51 0.39
N LYS A 331 8.76 -10.18 0.95
CA LYS A 331 10.00 -10.96 0.78
C LYS A 331 10.02 -12.27 1.57
N PHE A 332 9.17 -12.42 2.58
CA PHE A 332 9.11 -13.61 3.44
C PHE A 332 7.84 -14.44 3.23
N ALA A 333 7.10 -14.21 2.14
CA ALA A 333 6.00 -15.09 1.76
C ALA A 333 6.58 -16.43 1.30
N VAL A 334 6.57 -17.41 2.20
CA VAL A 334 7.06 -18.75 1.91
C VAL A 334 5.99 -19.48 1.09
N ALA A 335 6.11 -19.35 -0.23
CA ALA A 335 5.21 -19.92 -1.22
C ALA A 335 5.50 -21.42 -1.39
N CYS A 336 4.47 -22.28 -1.36
CA CYS A 336 4.60 -23.65 -1.84
C CYS A 336 4.78 -23.61 -3.36
N SER A 337 5.99 -23.87 -3.88
CA SER A 337 6.25 -23.74 -5.32
C SER A 337 5.35 -24.64 -6.18
N GLU A 338 4.92 -25.79 -5.65
CA GLU A 338 4.01 -26.74 -6.29
C GLU A 338 2.61 -26.14 -6.56
N GLU A 339 2.21 -25.13 -5.79
CA GLU A 339 0.89 -24.47 -5.94
C GLU A 339 0.97 -23.18 -6.78
N ILE A 340 2.17 -22.69 -7.15
CA ILE A 340 2.32 -21.40 -7.85
C ILE A 340 1.65 -21.44 -9.22
N GLU A 341 1.93 -22.47 -10.02
CA GLU A 341 1.35 -22.59 -11.38
C GLU A 341 -0.17 -22.58 -11.31
N LYS A 342 -0.74 -23.43 -10.45
CA LYS A 342 -2.19 -23.46 -10.22
C LYS A 342 -2.74 -22.12 -9.73
N ALA A 343 -2.02 -21.43 -8.84
CA ALA A 343 -2.47 -20.13 -8.31
C ALA A 343 -2.48 -19.05 -9.39
N VAL A 344 -1.45 -19.01 -10.23
CA VAL A 344 -1.37 -18.09 -11.36
C VAL A 344 -2.50 -18.38 -12.35
N GLU A 345 -2.77 -19.66 -12.60
CA GLU A 345 -3.84 -20.08 -13.51
C GLU A 345 -5.23 -19.73 -13.01
N ASP A 346 -5.55 -20.08 -11.77
CA ASP A 346 -6.85 -19.76 -11.18
C ASP A 346 -7.02 -18.23 -11.04
N PHE A 347 -5.94 -17.49 -10.75
CA PHE A 347 -5.96 -16.03 -10.71
C PHE A 347 -6.19 -15.42 -12.11
N ALA A 348 -5.55 -15.96 -13.14
CA ALA A 348 -5.80 -15.56 -14.53
C ALA A 348 -7.25 -15.83 -14.93
N ALA A 349 -7.81 -16.99 -14.56
CA ALA A 349 -9.22 -17.31 -14.82
C ALA A 349 -10.17 -16.30 -14.13
N ILE A 350 -9.87 -15.87 -12.90
CA ILE A 350 -10.64 -14.83 -12.21
C ILE A 350 -10.56 -13.50 -12.96
N MET A 351 -9.37 -13.09 -13.37
CA MET A 351 -9.12 -11.76 -13.96
C MET A 351 -9.59 -11.66 -15.41
N LEU A 352 -9.31 -12.66 -16.24
CA LEU A 352 -9.60 -12.68 -17.68
C LEU A 352 -10.97 -13.28 -17.98
N GLY A 353 -11.41 -14.26 -17.18
CA GLY A 353 -12.62 -15.04 -17.45
C GLY A 353 -12.33 -16.25 -18.34
N GLY A 354 -13.35 -17.10 -18.55
CA GLY A 354 -13.17 -18.41 -19.19
C GLY A 354 -13.04 -18.43 -20.72
N ALA A 355 -13.17 -17.28 -21.41
CA ALA A 355 -13.30 -17.23 -22.87
C ALA A 355 -12.18 -16.45 -23.58
N VAL A 356 -11.07 -16.16 -22.89
CA VAL A 356 -9.98 -15.36 -23.47
C VAL A 356 -9.04 -16.21 -24.31
N GLU A 357 -8.57 -15.63 -25.43
CA GLU A 357 -7.58 -16.24 -26.31
C GLU A 357 -6.31 -16.67 -25.55
N THR A 358 -5.71 -17.78 -25.95
CA THR A 358 -4.52 -18.35 -25.28
C THR A 358 -3.34 -17.37 -25.27
N ASP A 359 -3.11 -16.62 -26.36
CA ASP A 359 -2.04 -15.60 -26.45
C ASP A 359 -2.17 -14.51 -25.37
N LEU A 360 -3.38 -13.97 -25.19
CA LEU A 360 -3.65 -12.93 -24.19
C LEU A 360 -3.51 -13.48 -22.76
N ARG A 361 -3.95 -14.72 -22.54
CA ARG A 361 -3.77 -15.42 -21.28
C ARG A 361 -2.31 -15.60 -20.92
N ASP A 362 -1.48 -16.04 -21.87
CA ASP A 362 -0.05 -16.26 -21.65
C ASP A 362 0.69 -14.94 -21.36
N LYS A 363 0.35 -13.87 -22.08
CA LYS A 363 0.86 -12.50 -21.82
C LYS A 363 0.46 -11.97 -20.44
N PHE A 364 -0.77 -12.24 -20.00
CA PHE A 364 -1.22 -11.89 -18.66
C PHE A 364 -0.44 -12.66 -17.60
N ILE A 365 -0.31 -13.98 -17.74
CA ILE A 365 0.43 -14.86 -16.84
C ILE A 365 1.89 -14.40 -16.71
N MET A 366 2.55 -14.13 -17.84
CA MET A 366 3.91 -13.61 -17.86
C MET A 366 4.02 -12.27 -17.15
N SER A 367 3.16 -11.30 -17.49
CA SER A 367 3.15 -9.98 -16.86
C SER A 367 2.99 -10.06 -15.34
N VAL A 368 2.04 -10.85 -14.87
CA VAL A 368 1.76 -11.04 -13.44
C VAL A 368 2.88 -11.80 -12.73
N GLY A 369 3.47 -12.81 -13.39
CA GLY A 369 4.60 -13.56 -12.87
C GLY A 369 5.82 -12.67 -12.58
N ILE A 370 6.14 -11.75 -13.50
CA ILE A 370 7.23 -10.78 -13.34
C ILE A 370 6.87 -9.72 -12.28
N ASP A 371 5.66 -9.17 -12.32
CA ASP A 371 5.20 -8.12 -11.38
C ASP A 371 5.23 -8.57 -9.92
N TRP A 372 4.84 -9.83 -9.64
CA TRP A 372 4.95 -10.41 -8.29
C TRP A 372 6.32 -11.05 -8.00
N GLY A 373 7.19 -11.17 -9.00
CA GLY A 373 8.47 -11.88 -8.91
C GLY A 373 8.29 -13.34 -8.49
N LEU A 374 7.28 -14.04 -9.02
CA LEU A 374 6.89 -15.38 -8.57
C LEU A 374 7.98 -16.43 -8.82
N GLU A 375 8.74 -16.32 -9.92
CA GLU A 375 9.86 -17.21 -10.22
C GLU A 375 10.94 -17.18 -9.13
N ALA A 376 11.24 -15.98 -8.60
CA ALA A 376 12.24 -15.81 -7.55
C ALA A 376 11.78 -16.33 -6.17
N ARG A 377 10.51 -16.72 -6.01
CA ARG A 377 9.95 -17.21 -4.74
C ARG A 377 10.08 -18.73 -4.58
N GLN A 378 10.59 -19.45 -5.57
CA GLN A 378 10.73 -20.91 -5.51
C GLN A 378 11.76 -21.39 -4.46
N GLU A 379 12.62 -20.52 -3.93
CA GLU A 379 13.83 -20.92 -3.20
C GLU A 379 13.71 -21.15 -1.67
N ASN A 380 12.53 -21.11 -1.05
CA ASN A 380 12.42 -21.41 0.39
C ASN A 380 11.25 -22.34 0.70
N GLN A 381 11.34 -23.64 0.39
CA GLN A 381 10.23 -24.57 0.61
C GLN A 381 10.02 -24.99 2.09
N ASP A 382 11.08 -24.99 2.91
CA ASP A 382 11.08 -25.64 4.24
C ASP A 382 10.26 -24.92 5.34
N VAL A 383 9.89 -23.65 5.13
CA VAL A 383 9.21 -22.84 6.17
C VAL A 383 7.69 -22.70 5.92
N SER A 384 7.20 -23.11 4.73
CA SER A 384 5.84 -22.81 4.24
C SER A 384 4.73 -23.62 4.89
N LYS A 385 5.05 -24.83 5.38
CA LYS A 385 4.04 -25.78 5.87
C LYS A 385 3.43 -25.40 7.23
N TYR A 386 3.96 -24.40 7.92
CA TYR A 386 3.68 -24.21 9.36
C TYR A 386 3.14 -22.84 9.79
N PHE A 387 2.97 -21.85 8.90
CA PHE A 387 2.82 -20.47 9.36
C PHE A 387 1.61 -19.66 8.90
N LEU A 388 0.69 -20.22 8.13
CA LEU A 388 -0.54 -19.49 7.79
C LEU A 388 -1.77 -20.24 8.33
N PRO A 389 -2.51 -19.65 9.29
CA PRO A 389 -3.76 -20.25 9.76
C PRO A 389 -4.72 -20.47 8.59
N ASN A 390 -5.66 -21.40 8.75
CA ASN A 390 -6.70 -21.66 7.74
C ASN A 390 -7.44 -20.35 7.46
N TRP A 391 -7.15 -19.73 6.32
CA TRP A 391 -7.83 -18.53 5.86
C TRP A 391 -9.24 -18.90 5.41
N THR A 392 -10.25 -18.39 6.11
CA THR A 392 -11.65 -18.72 5.88
C THR A 392 -12.36 -17.65 5.06
N VAL A 393 -13.57 -17.96 4.59
CA VAL A 393 -14.48 -16.96 4.00
C VAL A 393 -14.76 -15.84 5.01
N ALA A 394 -14.91 -16.16 6.29
CA ALA A 394 -15.12 -15.16 7.34
C ALA A 394 -13.91 -14.22 7.52
N ASP A 395 -12.67 -14.72 7.36
CA ASP A 395 -11.47 -13.87 7.41
C ASP A 395 -11.41 -12.92 6.19
N ALA A 396 -11.78 -13.42 5.01
CA ALA A 396 -11.90 -12.60 3.81
C ALA A 396 -13.00 -11.52 3.96
N GLU A 397 -14.16 -11.90 4.49
CA GLU A 397 -15.25 -10.97 4.80
C GLU A 397 -14.85 -9.96 5.86
N GLN A 398 -14.15 -10.36 6.92
CA GLN A 398 -13.66 -9.46 7.95
C GLN A 398 -12.67 -8.45 7.37
N LEU A 399 -11.80 -8.86 6.44
CA LEU A 399 -10.90 -7.95 5.73
C LEU A 399 -11.66 -6.93 4.87
N LEU A 400 -12.80 -7.33 4.29
CA LEU A 400 -13.68 -6.44 3.53
C LEU A 400 -14.51 -5.51 4.45
N CYS A 401 -14.95 -6.01 5.61
CA CYS A 401 -15.86 -5.34 6.55
C CYS A 401 -15.18 -4.43 7.57
N LEU A 402 -13.96 -4.75 8.04
CA LEU A 402 -13.21 -3.99 9.05
C LEU A 402 -12.99 -2.51 8.69
N GLU A 403 -13.22 -2.14 7.43
CA GLU A 403 -12.93 -0.81 6.92
C GLU A 403 -14.19 -0.01 6.57
N ALA A 404 -15.38 -0.63 6.49
CA ALA A 404 -16.66 0.07 6.36
C ALA A 404 -17.06 0.75 7.68
N SER A 405 -16.73 0.14 8.83
CA SER A 405 -17.00 0.67 10.16
C SER A 405 -16.01 1.75 10.63
N ALA A 406 -14.83 1.83 10.01
CA ALA A 406 -13.81 2.83 10.35
C ALA A 406 -14.12 4.24 9.79
N GLY A 407 -15.04 4.35 8.82
CA GLY A 407 -15.46 5.62 8.20
C GLY A 407 -16.57 6.37 8.94
N PHE A 408 -17.19 5.77 9.96
CA PHE A 408 -18.33 6.35 10.68
C PHE A 408 -18.00 7.00 12.03
N MET A 409 -16.74 7.01 12.46
CA MET A 409 -16.36 7.44 13.82
C MET A 409 -15.87 8.90 13.96
N GLY A 410 -16.27 9.81 13.09
CA GLY A 410 -15.99 11.23 13.30
C GLY A 410 -16.91 12.11 12.48
N ASP A 411 -18.00 12.55 13.09
CA ASP A 411 -18.67 13.85 12.85
C ASP A 411 -19.96 14.03 13.68
N ASP A 412 -20.32 13.11 14.59
CA ASP A 412 -21.35 13.39 15.61
C ASP A 412 -20.77 14.22 16.77
N VAL A 413 -20.64 15.53 16.55
CA VAL A 413 -20.60 16.54 17.61
C VAL A 413 -21.80 17.46 17.44
N SER A 414 -22.89 17.07 18.11
CA SER A 414 -23.91 17.91 18.76
C SER A 414 -24.10 19.34 18.23
N SER A 415 -25.02 19.52 17.29
CA SER A 415 -25.74 20.79 17.15
C SER A 415 -26.93 20.79 18.12
N GLU A 416 -26.71 21.20 19.37
CA GLU A 416 -27.80 21.58 20.27
C GLU A 416 -28.42 22.88 19.77
N SER A 417 -29.70 22.78 19.46
CA SER A 417 -30.58 23.87 19.05
C SER A 417 -30.78 24.87 20.19
N VAL A 418 -30.24 26.08 20.03
CA VAL A 418 -30.70 27.24 20.82
C VAL A 418 -31.92 27.84 20.11
N LEU A 419 -33.10 27.43 20.58
CA LEU A 419 -34.38 28.09 20.32
C LEU A 419 -34.38 29.46 21.00
N GLY A 420 -34.12 30.51 20.22
CA GLY A 420 -34.39 31.89 20.63
C GLY A 420 -35.88 32.19 20.56
N ARG A 421 -36.53 32.26 21.72
CA ARG A 421 -37.80 32.99 21.90
C ARG A 421 -37.49 34.48 21.84
N VAL A 422 -38.08 35.19 20.90
CA VAL A 422 -38.34 36.63 21.03
C VAL A 422 -39.85 36.80 20.92
N GLY A 423 -40.45 37.23 22.03
CA GLY A 423 -41.85 37.66 22.09
C GLY A 423 -41.94 39.16 21.84
N ASP A 424 -43.08 39.55 21.28
CA ASP A 424 -43.56 40.92 21.13
C ASP A 424 -43.64 41.65 22.48
N ALA A 425 -43.25 42.93 22.50
CA ALA A 425 -44.08 44.06 22.99
C ALA A 425 -43.24 45.36 23.13
N LEU A 426 -43.81 46.42 22.54
CA LEU A 426 -43.52 47.88 22.64
C LEU A 426 -42.34 48.44 21.84
#